data_AF-A0A439DQU6-F1
#
_entry.id   AF-A0A439DQU6-F1
#
_cell.length_a   1.000
_cell.length_b   1.000
_cell.length_c   1.000
_cell.angle_alpha   90.00
_cell.angle_beta   90.00
_cell.angle_gamma   90.00
#
_symmetry.space_group_name_H-M   'P 1'
#
loop_
_entity.id
_entity.type
_entity.pdbx_description
1 polymer ?
#
loop_
_entity_poly.entity_id
_entity_poly.type
_entity_poly.pdbx_seq_one_letter_code
_entity_poly.pdbx_strand_id
1 'polypeptide(L)'
;MPEWAIEDGHERYVKRVNSPMAEIQAFYDQMFPCAEEALAYVDKFDYAEPLPEDVANLRNLLYSLITVSLAVELWKQPRVKHSANTILTRVS
;
A
#
# COMPACT_ATOMS: atom_id res chain seq x y z
N MET A 1 -12.01 1.48 -2.22
CA MET A 1 -10.69 1.64 -2.85
C MET A 1 -10.08 0.28 -3.21
N PRO A 2 -10.79 -0.61 -3.93
CA PRO A 2 -10.28 -1.94 -4.31
C PRO A 2 -8.96 -1.86 -5.12
N GLU A 3 -8.74 -0.77 -5.86
CA GLU A 3 -7.53 -0.49 -6.63
C GLU A 3 -6.25 -0.34 -5.78
N TRP A 4 -6.38 -0.20 -4.45
CA TRP A 4 -5.27 -0.16 -3.50
C TRP A 4 -5.12 -1.45 -2.68
N ALA A 5 -6.04 -2.41 -2.79
CA ALA A 5 -5.95 -3.70 -2.07
C ALA A 5 -5.04 -4.69 -2.80
N ILE A 6 -3.79 -4.30 -3.06
CA ILE A 6 -2.83 -5.06 -3.87
C ILE A 6 -1.98 -5.96 -2.96
N GLU A 7 -1.98 -7.27 -3.21
CA GLU A 7 -1.21 -8.25 -2.43
C GLU A 7 0.28 -8.27 -2.77
N ASP A 8 0.65 -8.13 -4.04
CA ASP A 8 2.05 -8.18 -4.45
C ASP A 8 2.77 -6.84 -4.18
N GLY A 9 3.98 -6.95 -3.62
CA GLY A 9 4.78 -5.78 -3.26
C GLY A 9 5.32 -5.00 -4.46
N HIS A 10 5.65 -5.69 -5.56
CA HIS A 10 6.12 -5.04 -6.79
C HIS A 10 4.96 -4.30 -7.46
N GLU A 11 3.78 -4.91 -7.53
CA GLU A 11 2.57 -4.26 -8.05
C GLU A 11 2.19 -3.01 -7.23
N ARG A 12 2.26 -3.06 -5.89
CA ARG A 12 2.08 -1.88 -5.03
C ARG A 12 3.08 -0.77 -5.37
N TYR A 13 4.34 -1.12 -5.54
CA TYR A 13 5.38 -0.17 -5.94
C TYR A 13 5.07 0.46 -7.30
N VAL A 14 4.74 -0.36 -8.31
CA VAL A 14 4.39 0.09 -9.67
C VAL A 14 3.16 0.99 -9.64
N LYS A 15 2.12 0.64 -8.88
CA LYS A 15 0.94 1.48 -8.68
C LYS A 15 1.34 2.84 -8.11
N ARG A 16 2.08 2.87 -7.00
CA ARG A 16 2.50 4.11 -6.33
C ARG A 16 3.28 5.03 -7.28
N VAL A 17 4.32 4.51 -7.95
CA VAL A 17 5.20 5.38 -8.75
C VAL A 17 4.56 5.91 -10.03
N ASN A 18 3.47 5.30 -10.49
CA ASN A 18 2.70 5.72 -11.67
C ASN A 18 1.38 6.43 -11.33
N SER A 19 1.02 6.55 -10.04
CA SER A 19 -0.20 7.26 -9.64
C SER A 19 0.08 8.76 -9.45
N PRO A 20 -0.87 9.65 -9.80
CA PRO A 20 -0.78 11.06 -9.45
C PRO A 20 -0.72 11.27 -7.93
N MET A 21 0.01 12.29 -7.46
CA MET A 21 0.07 12.59 -6.03
C MET A 21 -1.29 12.84 -5.38
N ALA A 22 -2.24 13.42 -6.12
CA ALA A 22 -3.60 13.64 -5.61
C ALA A 22 -4.33 12.33 -5.27
N GLU A 23 -4.11 11.27 -6.07
CA GLU A 23 -4.69 9.94 -5.81
C GLU A 23 -4.03 9.28 -4.60
N ILE A 24 -2.70 9.38 -4.52
CA ILE A 24 -1.92 8.86 -3.38
C ILE A 24 -2.35 9.54 -2.08
N GLN A 25 -2.50 10.87 -2.10
CA GLN A 25 -2.95 11.65 -0.96
C GLN A 25 -4.37 11.26 -0.54
N ALA A 26 -5.31 11.16 -1.49
CA ALA A 26 -6.69 10.79 -1.20
C ALA A 26 -6.82 9.39 -0.58
N PHE A 27 -5.99 8.44 -1.01
CA PHE A 27 -5.92 7.11 -0.38
C PHE A 27 -5.35 7.19 1.03
N TYR A 28 -4.22 7.88 1.21
CA TYR A 28 -3.58 8.05 2.52
C TYR A 28 -4.53 8.72 3.53
N ASP A 29 -5.19 9.81 3.15
CA ASP A 29 -6.10 10.57 4.04
C ASP A 29 -7.31 9.74 4.49
N GLN A 30 -7.75 8.77 3.68
CA GLN A 30 -8.83 7.85 4.04
C GLN A 30 -8.36 6.68 4.90
N MET A 31 -7.18 6.13 4.60
CA MET A 31 -6.70 4.89 5.23
C MET A 31 -5.92 5.12 6.53
N PHE A 32 -5.15 6.21 6.62
CA PHE A 32 -4.31 6.48 7.78
C PHE A 32 -5.12 6.60 9.10
N PRO A 33 -6.27 7.31 9.16
CA PRO A 33 -7.03 7.47 10.39
C PRO A 33 -7.58 6.14 10.98
N CYS A 34 -7.84 5.14 10.12
CA CYS A 34 -8.36 3.84 10.55
C CYS A 34 -7.29 2.74 10.58
N ALA A 35 -6.01 3.07 10.36
CA ALA A 35 -4.94 2.09 10.24
C ALA A 35 -4.73 1.28 11.52
N GLU A 36 -4.77 1.93 12.70
CA GLU A 36 -4.60 1.26 13.99
C GLU A 36 -5.74 0.27 14.27
N GLU A 37 -6.99 0.67 14.01
CA GLU A 37 -8.17 -0.20 14.19
C GLU A 37 -8.15 -1.37 13.20
N ALA A 38 -7.81 -1.10 11.94
CA ALA A 38 -7.68 -2.12 10.90
C ALA A 38 -6.61 -3.15 11.26
N LEU A 39 -5.44 -2.70 11.74
CA LEU A 39 -4.37 -3.58 12.21
C LEU A 39 -4.84 -4.45 13.39
N ALA A 40 -5.46 -3.84 14.39
CA ALA A 40 -5.99 -4.56 15.55
C ALA A 40 -7.10 -5.58 15.18
N TYR A 41 -7.84 -5.34 14.09
CA TYR A 41 -8.79 -6.32 13.57
C TYR A 41 -8.09 -7.49 12.86
N VAL A 42 -7.08 -7.21 12.03
CA VAL A 42 -6.29 -8.25 11.33
C VAL A 42 -5.52 -9.12 12.34
N ASP A 43 -5.02 -8.56 13.43
CA ASP A 43 -4.28 -9.27 14.49
C ASP A 43 -5.12 -10.31 15.25
N LYS A 44 -6.45 -10.37 15.04
CA LYS A 44 -7.33 -11.40 15.63
C LYS A 44 -7.24 -12.75 14.91
N PHE A 45 -6.64 -12.79 13.73
CA PHE A 45 -6.56 -13.99 12.89
C PHE A 45 -5.18 -14.63 13.03
N ASP A 46 -5.14 -15.97 13.04
CA ASP A 46 -3.88 -16.72 13.16
C ASP A 46 -3.06 -16.57 11.87
N TYR A 47 -1.82 -16.11 12.02
CA TYR A 47 -0.86 -15.94 10.93
C TYR A 47 -0.46 -17.25 10.23
N ALA A 48 -0.65 -18.40 10.89
CA ALA A 48 -0.40 -19.71 10.30
C ALA A 48 -1.49 -20.17 9.33
N GLU A 49 -2.68 -19.55 9.37
CA GLU A 49 -3.85 -19.92 8.58
C GLU A 49 -4.12 -18.89 7.47
N PRO A 50 -4.73 -19.29 6.35
CA PRO A 50 -5.16 -18.35 5.33
C PRO A 50 -6.21 -17.40 5.90
N LEU A 51 -6.02 -16.11 5.70
CA LEU A 51 -7.01 -15.10 6.07
C LEU A 51 -8.29 -15.25 5.23
N PRO A 52 -9.47 -15.00 5.82
CA PRO A 52 -10.67 -14.75 5.04
C PRO A 52 -10.44 -13.63 4.01
N GLU A 53 -11.12 -13.69 2.87
CA GLU A 53 -10.86 -12.81 1.72
C GLU A 53 -11.00 -11.31 2.05
N ASP A 54 -12.00 -10.95 2.83
CA ASP A 54 -12.23 -9.59 3.30
C ASP A 54 -11.10 -9.09 4.23
N VAL A 55 -10.63 -9.95 5.13
CA VAL A 55 -9.50 -9.65 6.03
C VAL A 55 -8.19 -9.54 5.25
N ALA A 56 -7.98 -10.41 4.25
CA ALA A 56 -6.83 -10.35 3.35
C ALA A 56 -6.82 -9.04 2.56
N ASN A 57 -7.97 -8.58 2.08
CA ASN A 57 -8.12 -7.28 1.42
C ASN A 57 -7.77 -6.12 2.37
N LEU A 58 -8.24 -6.16 3.62
CA LEU A 58 -7.90 -5.14 4.62
C LEU A 58 -6.39 -5.09 4.91
N ARG A 59 -5.76 -6.26 5.08
CA ARG A 59 -4.30 -6.39 5.20
C ARG A 59 -3.59 -5.79 3.98
N ASN A 60 -4.06 -6.07 2.76
CA ASN A 60 -3.46 -5.52 1.55
C ASN A 60 -3.59 -3.99 1.47
N LEU A 61 -4.68 -3.40 1.97
CA LEU A 61 -4.81 -1.94 2.11
C LEU A 61 -3.79 -1.37 3.11
N LEU A 62 -3.55 -2.04 4.24
CA LEU A 62 -2.49 -1.64 5.19
C LEU A 62 -1.09 -1.72 4.55
N TYR A 63 -0.81 -2.74 3.74
CA TYR A 63 0.46 -2.83 3.00
C TYR A 63 0.61 -1.71 1.96
N SER A 64 -0.48 -1.33 1.29
CA SER A 64 -0.49 -0.16 0.41
C SER A 64 -0.28 1.14 1.17
N LEU A 65 -0.86 1.29 2.36
CA LEU A 65 -0.61 2.44 3.23
C LEU A 65 0.89 2.58 3.52
N ILE A 66 1.53 1.51 4.02
CA ILE A 66 2.98 1.48 4.27
C ILE A 66 3.78 1.88 3.02
N THR A 67 3.35 1.39 1.85
CA THR A 67 4.02 1.67 0.57
C THR A 67 3.94 3.15 0.21
N VAL A 68 2.80 3.82 0.45
CA VAL A 68 2.59 5.23 0.08
C VAL A 68 3.03 6.23 1.14
N SER A 69 3.13 5.86 2.42
CA SER A 69 3.38 6.79 3.53
C SER A 69 4.58 7.70 3.28
N LEU A 70 5.71 7.16 2.82
CA LEU A 70 6.91 7.97 2.54
C LEU A 70 6.72 8.95 1.37
N ALA A 71 5.90 8.61 0.38
CA ALA A 71 5.58 9.52 -0.72
C ALA A 71 4.78 10.72 -0.22
N VAL A 72 3.86 10.50 0.73
CA VAL A 72 3.01 11.54 1.32
C VAL A 72 3.75 12.33 2.39
N GLU A 73 4.40 11.67 3.34
CA GLU A 73 4.94 12.30 4.55
C GLU A 73 6.28 12.99 4.28
N LEU A 74 7.16 12.35 3.50
CA LEU A 74 8.56 12.75 3.36
C LEU A 74 8.88 13.34 1.98
N TRP A 75 8.61 12.60 0.90
CA TRP A 75 9.08 12.99 -0.43
C TRP A 75 8.21 14.07 -1.07
N LYS A 76 6.90 14.07 -0.78
CA LYS A 76 5.90 14.90 -1.47
C LYS A 76 5.88 14.66 -2.99
N GLN A 77 6.27 13.45 -3.42
CA GLN A 77 6.28 13.01 -4.81
C GLN A 77 6.21 11.47 -4.90
N PRO A 78 5.71 10.89 -6.02
CA PRO A 78 5.48 9.45 -6.11
C PRO A 78 6.75 8.62 -6.15
N ARG A 79 7.87 9.17 -6.62
CA ARG A 79 9.17 8.49 -6.71
C ARG A 79 10.14 9.10 -5.71
N VAL A 80 11.08 8.30 -5.20
CA VAL A 80 12.21 8.83 -4.43
C VAL A 80 13.03 9.74 -5.33
N LYS A 81 13.51 10.87 -4.78
CA LYS A 81 14.36 11.79 -5.54
C LYS A 81 15.59 11.04 -6.08
N HIS A 82 15.89 11.20 -7.36
CA HIS A 82 17.02 10.55 -8.04
C HIS A 82 16.95 9.01 -8.18
N SER A 83 15.79 8.36 -8.06
CA SER A 83 15.67 6.89 -8.09
C SER A 83 15.75 6.22 -9.47
N ALA A 84 16.30 6.89 -10.49
CA ALA A 84 16.14 6.55 -11.90
C ALA A 84 14.66 6.37 -12.34
N ASN A 85 14.42 6.25 -13.65
CA ASN A 85 13.08 5.99 -14.19
C ASN A 85 12.85 4.51 -14.54
N THR A 86 13.91 3.72 -14.63
CA THR A 86 13.83 2.29 -14.92
C THR A 86 13.21 1.53 -13.74
N ILE A 87 12.25 0.66 -14.02
CA ILE A 87 11.69 -0.29 -13.06
C ILE A 87 12.28 -1.66 -13.38
N LEU A 88 12.89 -2.29 -12.38
CA LEU A 88 13.39 -3.67 -12.50
C LEU A 88 12.27 -4.61 -12.07
N THR A 89 11.82 -5.45 -13.00
CA THR A 89 10.78 -6.45 -12.76
C THR A 89 11.42 -7.83 -12.70
N ARG A 90 11.09 -8.61 -11.67
CA ARG A 90 11.53 -9.99 -11.55
C ARG A 90 10.80 -10.85 -12.58
N VAL A 91 11.54 -11.62 -13.37
CA VAL A 91 11.01 -12.69 -14.22
C VAL A 91 11.22 -13.99 -13.45
N SER A 92 10.13 -14.61 -12.98
CA SER A 92 10.04 -15.78 -12.07
C SER A 92 10.37 -15.51 -10.61
#